data_AF-A0A1I5ZYT0-F1
#
_entry.id   AF-A0A1I5ZYT0-F1
#
_cell.length_a   1.000
_cell.length_b   1.000
_cell.length_c   1.000
_cell.angle_alpha   90.00
_cell.angle_beta   90.00
_cell.angle_gamma   90.00
#
_symmetry.space_group_name_H-M   'P 1'
#
loop_
_entity.id
_entity.type
_entity.pdbx_description
1 polymer ?
#
loop_
_entity_poly.entity_id
_entity_poly.type
_entity_poly.pdbx_seq_one_letter_code
_entity_poly.pdbx_strand_id
1 'polypeptide(L)'
;MARKIIATFLFTLLLASCVGSKSFKGKIQSIQKDVIAMDCAQELNKSNFIEREDIGYACQVKITVDTKFSNENGDSISIEDFTEEASIRVILEDSQIISKSLLIPYFYMT
;
A
#
# COMPACT_ATOMS: atom_id res chain seq x y z
N MET A 1 10.59 -8.21 46.20
CA MET A 1 10.86 -7.29 45.07
C MET A 1 10.71 -7.95 43.68
N ALA A 2 10.55 -9.28 43.56
CA ALA A 2 10.39 -9.97 42.27
C ALA A 2 9.02 -9.73 41.57
N ARG A 3 7.92 -9.57 42.33
CA ARG A 3 6.57 -9.35 41.77
C ARG A 3 6.44 -8.08 40.90
N LYS A 4 7.19 -7.02 41.23
CA LYS A 4 7.17 -5.74 40.48
C LYS A 4 7.96 -5.83 39.17
N ILE A 5 8.99 -6.69 39.12
CA ILE A 5 9.83 -6.86 37.92
C ILE A 5 9.08 -7.67 36.85
N ILE A 6 8.33 -8.70 37.26
CA ILE A 6 7.52 -9.53 36.35
C ILE A 6 6.43 -8.71 35.65
N ALA A 7 5.75 -7.81 36.39
CA ALA A 7 4.72 -6.94 35.83
C ALA A 7 5.28 -5.93 34.80
N THR A 8 6.53 -5.51 34.98
CA THR A 8 7.18 -4.53 34.08
C THR A 8 7.66 -5.21 32.77
N PHE A 9 8.07 -6.48 32.84
CA PHE A 9 8.51 -7.24 31.67
C PHE A 9 7.37 -7.66 30.72
N LEU A 10 6.14 -7.76 31.23
CA LEU A 10 4.97 -8.13 30.41
C LEU A 10 4.49 -6.98 29.50
N PHE A 11 4.83 -5.73 29.85
CA PHE A 11 4.33 -4.55 29.13
C PHE A 11 5.15 -4.22 27.88
N THR A 12 6.41 -4.67 27.80
CA THR A 12 7.31 -4.37 26.67
C THR A 12 7.11 -5.29 25.46
N LEU A 13 6.47 -6.46 25.63
CA LEU A 13 6.23 -7.41 24.53
C LEU A 13 5.08 -7.00 23.58
N LEU A 14 4.24 -6.04 23.96
CA LEU A 14 3.02 -5.70 23.21
C LEU A 14 3.23 -4.65 22.10
N LEU A 15 4.44 -4.10 21.94
CA LEU A 15 4.70 -2.99 21.01
C LEU A 15 5.52 -3.38 19.77
N ALA A 16 5.57 -4.66 19.41
CA ALA A 16 6.02 -5.06 18.07
C ALA A 16 4.95 -4.68 17.03
N SER A 17 4.75 -3.37 16.82
CA SER A 17 3.98 -2.87 15.69
C SER A 17 4.73 -3.25 14.42
N CYS A 18 4.10 -4.08 13.59
CA CYS A 18 4.61 -4.40 12.27
C CYS A 18 4.77 -3.09 11.48
N VAL A 19 6.00 -2.75 11.10
CA VAL A 19 6.30 -1.53 10.34
C VAL A 19 5.89 -1.77 8.88
N GLY A 20 5.16 -0.82 8.29
CA GLY A 20 4.74 -0.86 6.88
C GLY A 20 3.24 -1.07 6.68
N SER A 21 2.81 -0.91 5.43
CA SER A 21 1.44 -1.10 5.00
C SER A 21 1.23 -2.56 4.60
N LYS A 22 0.16 -3.20 5.10
CA LYS A 22 -0.31 -4.52 4.62
C LYS A 22 -1.27 -4.40 3.44
N SER A 23 -1.91 -3.24 3.31
CA SER A 23 -2.81 -2.93 2.21
C SER A 23 -2.90 -1.43 2.03
N PHE A 24 -3.21 -1.00 0.82
CA PHE A 24 -3.54 0.39 0.55
C PHE A 24 -4.64 0.49 -0.50
N LYS A 25 -5.25 1.67 -0.61
CA LYS A 25 -6.22 1.99 -1.66
C LYS A 25 -5.64 3.06 -2.58
N GLY A 26 -5.98 2.99 -3.85
CA GLY A 26 -5.52 3.96 -4.85
C GLY A 26 -6.31 3.83 -6.14
N LYS A 27 -6.21 4.86 -6.98
CA LYS A 27 -6.76 4.81 -8.34
C LYS A 27 -5.74 4.20 -9.30
N ILE A 28 -6.20 3.37 -10.22
CA ILE A 28 -5.38 2.87 -11.33
C ILE A 28 -5.08 4.04 -12.27
N GLN A 29 -3.82 4.23 -12.60
CA GLN A 29 -3.37 5.24 -13.57
C GLN A 29 -3.03 4.62 -14.92
N SER A 30 -2.47 3.40 -14.89
CA SER A 30 -2.20 2.63 -16.11
C SER A 30 -2.08 1.14 -15.77
N ILE A 31 -2.49 0.29 -16.71
CA ILE A 31 -2.35 -1.15 -16.62
C ILE A 31 -1.35 -1.60 -17.69
N GLN A 32 -0.24 -2.20 -17.27
CA GLN A 32 0.73 -2.86 -18.13
C GLN A 32 0.72 -4.38 -17.84
N LYS A 33 1.43 -5.15 -18.67
CA LYS A 33 1.35 -6.62 -18.65
C LYS A 33 1.57 -7.25 -17.26
N ASP A 34 2.54 -6.75 -16.50
CA ASP A 34 2.94 -7.27 -15.19
C ASP A 34 3.01 -6.19 -14.11
N VAL A 35 2.51 -4.98 -14.39
CA VAL A 35 2.56 -3.83 -13.48
C VAL A 35 1.28 -3.02 -13.56
N ILE A 36 0.70 -2.71 -12.40
CA ILE A 36 -0.36 -1.70 -12.26
C ILE A 36 0.26 -0.46 -11.63
N ALA A 37 0.21 0.67 -12.34
CA ALA A 37 0.57 1.95 -11.76
C ALA A 37 -0.65 2.54 -11.05
N MET A 38 -0.50 2.95 -9.80
CA MET A 38 -1.60 3.49 -8.99
C MET A 38 -1.22 4.75 -8.24
N ASP A 39 -2.18 5.65 -8.04
CA ASP A 39 -2.03 6.77 -7.10
C ASP A 39 -1.91 6.25 -5.67
N CYS A 40 -0.77 6.52 -5.05
CA CYS A 40 -0.49 6.16 -3.66
C CYS A 40 0.00 7.36 -2.84
N ALA A 41 -0.23 8.60 -3.30
CA ALA A 41 0.26 9.80 -2.62
C ALA A 41 -0.23 9.90 -1.16
N GLN A 42 -1.48 9.49 -0.90
CA GLN A 42 -2.02 9.44 0.47
C GLN A 42 -1.26 8.50 1.40
N GLU A 43 -0.70 7.39 0.89
CA GLU A 43 0.06 6.45 1.70
C GLU A 43 1.46 6.97 2.04
N LEU A 44 2.03 7.85 1.20
CA LEU A 44 3.29 8.54 1.48
C LEU A 44 3.12 9.64 2.52
N ASN A 45 1.96 10.29 2.56
CA ASN A 45 1.68 11.31 3.58
C ASN A 45 1.62 10.69 4.98
N LYS A 46 1.16 9.43 5.10
CA LYS A 46 1.19 8.70 6.38
C LYS A 46 2.60 8.45 6.92
N SER A 47 3.61 8.39 6.04
CA SER A 47 5.00 8.19 6.44
C SER A 47 5.76 9.51 6.69
N ASN A 48 5.06 10.66 6.72
CA ASN A 48 5.60 12.00 6.95
C ASN A 48 6.66 12.44 5.92
N PHE A 49 6.67 11.86 4.71
CA PHE A 49 7.76 12.12 3.79
C PHE A 49 7.60 13.43 3.00
N ILE A 50 6.40 13.88 2.58
CA ILE A 50 6.24 15.13 1.81
C ILE A 50 4.82 15.72 1.93
N GLU A 51 4.66 16.91 2.52
CA GLU A 51 3.45 17.77 2.43
C GLU A 51 3.50 18.65 1.16
N ARG A 52 3.46 18.05 -0.03
CA ARG A 52 3.37 18.81 -1.28
C ARG A 52 2.16 18.34 -2.08
N GLU A 53 1.08 19.10 -1.95
CA GLU A 53 -0.23 18.83 -2.57
C GLU A 53 -0.19 18.92 -4.11
N ASP A 54 0.88 19.47 -4.70
CA ASP A 54 1.04 19.70 -6.14
C ASP A 54 1.73 18.54 -6.89
N ILE A 55 2.24 17.54 -6.19
CA ILE A 55 2.94 16.38 -6.80
C ILE A 55 2.19 15.11 -6.46
N GLY A 56 1.63 14.46 -7.47
CA GLY A 56 1.11 13.12 -7.30
C GLY A 56 2.20 12.06 -7.47
N TYR A 57 2.01 10.94 -6.76
CA TYR A 57 2.99 9.86 -6.70
C TYR A 57 2.38 8.53 -7.09
N ALA A 58 2.98 7.89 -8.10
CA ALA A 58 2.52 6.60 -8.60
C ALA A 58 3.35 5.47 -7.99
N CYS A 59 2.66 4.51 -7.39
CA CYS A 59 3.25 3.24 -6.98
C CYS A 59 3.10 2.21 -8.09
N GLN A 60 4.16 1.45 -8.34
CA GLN A 60 4.11 0.29 -9.23
C GLN A 60 3.81 -0.97 -8.43
N VAL A 61 2.68 -1.60 -8.72
CA VAL A 61 2.28 -2.88 -8.12
C VAL A 61 2.61 -3.98 -9.11
N LYS A 62 3.57 -4.82 -8.77
CA LYS A 62 3.96 -5.96 -9.60
C LYS A 62 2.91 -7.07 -9.50
N ILE A 63 2.47 -7.56 -10.65
CA ILE A 63 1.61 -8.73 -10.80
C ILE A 63 2.50 -9.95 -10.98
N THR A 64 2.20 -11.00 -10.24
CA THR A 64 2.88 -12.29 -10.31
C THR A 64 1.86 -13.39 -10.62
N VAL A 65 2.35 -14.61 -10.84
CA VAL A 65 1.49 -15.78 -11.04
C VAL A 65 0.63 -16.12 -9.82
N ASP A 66 1.03 -15.65 -8.63
CA ASP A 66 0.33 -15.88 -7.38
C ASP A 66 -0.64 -14.74 -7.01
N THR A 67 -0.65 -13.66 -7.81
CA THR A 67 -1.55 -12.52 -7.60
C THR A 67 -2.99 -12.94 -7.86
N LYS A 68 -3.86 -12.71 -6.86
CA LYS A 68 -5.30 -12.96 -6.94
C LYS A 68 -6.05 -11.65 -7.15
N PHE A 69 -7.04 -11.68 -8.03
CA PHE A 69 -7.93 -10.56 -8.29
C PHE A 69 -9.34 -10.92 -7.84
N SER A 70 -9.98 -10.02 -7.09
CA SER A 70 -11.33 -10.25 -6.59
C SER A 70 -12.17 -8.97 -6.60
N ASN A 71 -13.47 -9.11 -6.81
CA ASN A 71 -14.43 -8.02 -6.61
C ASN A 71 -14.72 -7.80 -5.11
N GLU A 72 -15.61 -6.86 -4.80
CA GLU A 72 -16.01 -6.52 -3.42
C GLU A 72 -16.77 -7.63 -2.68
N ASN A 73 -17.38 -8.57 -3.42
CA ASN A 73 -18.04 -9.74 -2.87
C ASN A 73 -17.07 -10.90 -2.59
N GLY A 74 -15.81 -10.78 -3.02
CA GLY A 74 -14.79 -11.81 -2.91
C GLY A 74 -14.79 -12.81 -4.08
N ASP A 75 -15.58 -12.58 -5.12
CA ASP A 75 -15.55 -13.42 -6.32
C ASP A 75 -14.26 -13.17 -7.10
N SER A 76 -13.66 -14.23 -7.62
CA SER A 76 -12.49 -14.13 -8.48
C SER A 76 -12.84 -13.45 -9.79
N ILE A 77 -12.04 -12.47 -10.19
CA ILE A 77 -12.16 -11.73 -11.46
C ILE A 77 -10.85 -11.77 -12.24
N SER A 78 -10.84 -11.28 -13.47
CA SER A 78 -9.63 -11.15 -14.29
C SER A 78 -9.00 -9.77 -14.13
N ILE A 79 -7.71 -9.65 -14.47
CA ILE A 79 -7.06 -8.35 -14.63
C ILE A 79 -7.73 -7.49 -15.72
N GLU A 80 -8.34 -8.13 -16.72
CA GLU A 80 -9.04 -7.44 -17.80
C GLU A 80 -10.32 -6.73 -17.34
N ASP A 81 -10.84 -7.08 -16.16
CA ASP A 81 -12.02 -6.42 -15.57
C ASP A 81 -11.67 -5.09 -14.88
N PHE A 82 -10.38 -4.77 -14.74
CA PHE A 82 -9.91 -3.50 -14.20
C PHE A 82 -9.74 -2.45 -15.29
N THR A 83 -10.10 -1.21 -14.95
CA THR A 83 -10.00 -0.05 -15.85
C THR A 83 -9.19 1.07 -15.20
N GLU A 84 -8.60 1.92 -16.03
CA GLU A 84 -7.98 3.16 -15.55
C GLU A 84 -9.01 4.01 -14.79
N GLU A 85 -8.54 4.81 -13.83
CA GLU A 85 -9.31 5.58 -12.86
C GLU A 85 -10.14 4.77 -11.85
N ALA A 86 -10.24 3.45 -12.00
CA ALA A 86 -10.90 2.61 -11.01
C ALA A 86 -10.14 2.65 -9.67
N SER A 87 -10.89 2.77 -8.57
CA SER A 87 -10.32 2.75 -7.22
C SER A 87 -10.27 1.31 -6.72
N ILE A 88 -9.08 0.81 -6.43
CA ILE A 88 -8.86 -0.57 -5.98
C ILE A 88 -8.14 -0.62 -4.63
N ARG A 89 -8.30 -1.74 -3.93
CA ARG A 89 -7.51 -2.07 -2.74
C ARG A 89 -6.44 -3.08 -3.13
N VAL A 90 -5.19 -2.76 -2.84
CA VAL A 90 -4.05 -3.69 -2.96
C VAL A 90 -3.81 -4.32 -1.60
N ILE A 91 -3.68 -5.64 -1.57
CA ILE A 91 -3.26 -6.41 -0.40
C ILE A 91 -1.87 -6.95 -0.72
N LEU A 92 -0.89 -6.62 0.12
CA LEU A 92 0.49 -7.01 -0.08
C LEU A 92 0.74 -8.38 0.56
N GLU A 93 1.54 -9.22 -0.08
CA GLU A 93 1.97 -10.50 0.47
C GLU A 93 2.72 -10.30 1.80
N ASP A 94 3.67 -9.36 1.79
CA ASP A 94 4.38 -8.90 2.97
C ASP A 94 4.11 -7.42 3.25
N SER A 95 4.17 -7.03 4.52
CA SER A 95 4.11 -5.62 4.91
C SER A 95 5.28 -4.85 4.30
N GLN A 96 4.98 -3.80 3.54
CA GLN A 96 6.00 -2.99 2.86
C GLN A 96 5.90 -1.52 3.25
N ILE A 97 7.04 -0.86 3.43
CA ILE A 97 7.09 0.59 3.57
C ILE A 97 6.95 1.20 2.17
N ILE A 98 5.83 1.84 1.92
CA ILE A 98 5.61 2.61 0.69
C ILE A 98 6.45 3.88 0.80
N SER A 99 7.49 3.98 -0.05
CA SER A 99 8.48 5.07 0.00
C SER A 99 8.92 5.51 -1.39
N LYS A 100 9.63 6.64 -1.44
CA LYS A 100 9.99 7.35 -2.68
C LYS A 100 10.85 6.55 -3.67
N SER A 101 11.57 5.54 -3.21
CA SER A 101 12.51 4.77 -4.04
C SER A 101 11.86 3.95 -5.15
N LEU A 102 10.52 3.76 -5.13
CA LEU A 102 9.78 2.94 -6.10
C LEU A 102 8.86 3.77 -7.02
N LEU A 103 8.99 5.09 -7.02
CA LEU A 103 7.98 6.00 -7.59
C LEU A 103 8.40 6.63 -8.93
N ILE A 104 7.41 6.82 -9.81
CA ILE A 104 7.49 7.74 -10.94
C ILE A 104 6.70 9.01 -10.54
N PRO A 105 7.34 10.18 -10.43
CA PRO A 105 6.62 11.43 -10.15
C PRO A 105 5.75 11.79 -11.36
N TYR A 106 4.53 12.22 -11.12
CA TYR A 106 3.66 12.74 -12.17
C TYR A 106 3.01 14.05 -11.72
N PHE A 107 2.65 14.87 -12.70
CA PHE A 107 2.02 16.18 -12.47
C PHE A 107 0.57 16.10 -12.95
N TYR A 108 -0.37 16.42 -12.07
CA TYR A 108 -1.75 16.68 -12.48
C TYR A 108 -1.85 18.13 -12.95
N MET A 109 -2.32 18.35 -14.17
CA MET A 109 -2.66 19.67 -14.69
C MET A 109 -4.18 19.79 -14.62
N THR A 110 -4.69 20.55 -13.63
CA THR A 110 -6.12 20.83 -13.45
C THR A 110 -6.61 21.90 -14.41
#